data_AF-A0A8S0FHM7-F1
#
_entry.id   AF-A0A8S0FHM7-F1
#
_cell.length_a   1.000
_cell.length_b   1.000
_cell.length_c   1.000
_cell.angle_alpha   90.00
_cell.angle_beta   90.00
_cell.angle_gamma   90.00
#
_symmetry.space_group_name_H-M   'P 1'
#
loop_
_entity.id
_entity.type
_entity.pdbx_description
1 polymer ?
#
loop_
_entity_poly.entity_id
_entity_poly.type
_entity_poly.pdbx_seq_one_letter_code
_entity_poly.pdbx_strand_id
1 'polypeptide(L)'
;MGGLGFWYKWNLGWMHDTLDYMKLDPIYRQYHHDKLTFGMLYNYTENFVLPLSHDEVVHGKKSILDRMPGDAWQKFANLRAYYGWMWAFPGKKLLFMGNEFAQGREWNHDASLDWHLLEGGDNWHHGVQRLVRDLNHTYRHHKAMHELDFDPYLG
;
A
#
# COMPACT_ATOMS: atom_id res chain seq x y z
N MET A 1 -8.51 -3.94 -30.27
CA MET A 1 -7.42 -4.92 -30.11
C MET A 1 -6.17 -4.34 -30.73
N GLY A 2 -5.18 -3.97 -29.92
CA GLY A 2 -3.92 -3.33 -30.35
C GLY A 2 -2.98 -3.01 -29.18
N GLY A 3 -3.05 -3.77 -28.08
CA GLY A 3 -2.23 -3.54 -26.89
C GLY A 3 -0.87 -4.23 -26.98
N LEU A 4 0.07 -3.84 -26.11
CA LEU A 4 1.45 -4.36 -26.07
C LEU A 4 1.58 -5.83 -25.63
N GLY A 5 0.47 -6.51 -25.29
CA GLY A 5 0.46 -7.93 -24.92
C GLY A 5 0.80 -8.23 -23.45
N PHE A 6 0.94 -7.21 -22.59
CA PHE A 6 1.13 -7.42 -21.16
C PHE A 6 -0.18 -7.81 -20.46
N TRP A 7 -0.10 -8.79 -19.56
CA TRP A 7 -1.23 -9.22 -18.74
C TRP A 7 -1.57 -8.23 -17.63
N TYR A 8 -0.57 -7.54 -17.09
CA TYR A 8 -0.69 -6.60 -16.00
C TYR A 8 0.15 -5.35 -16.22
N LYS A 9 -0.29 -4.25 -15.62
CA LYS A 9 0.39 -2.96 -15.61
C LYS A 9 0.44 -2.41 -14.18
N TRP A 10 1.55 -1.80 -13.80
CA TRP A 10 1.64 -1.11 -12.50
C TRP A 10 0.80 0.17 -12.54
N ASN A 11 -0.06 0.35 -11.53
CA ASN A 11 -0.84 1.57 -11.37
C ASN A 11 -0.01 2.65 -10.64
N LEU A 12 0.92 3.26 -11.38
CA LEU A 12 1.79 4.31 -10.85
C LEU A 12 1.01 5.58 -10.48
N GLY A 13 -0.12 5.85 -11.13
CA GLY A 13 -1.01 6.97 -10.79
C GLY A 13 -1.62 6.79 -9.41
N TRP A 14 -2.27 5.64 -9.17
CA TRP A 14 -2.78 5.27 -7.84
C TRP A 14 -1.69 5.31 -6.77
N MET A 15 -0.50 4.80 -7.08
CA MET A 15 0.63 4.78 -6.14
C MET A 15 1.02 6.20 -5.71
N HIS A 16 1.24 7.12 -6.66
CA HIS A 16 1.58 8.51 -6.35
C HIS A 16 0.45 9.23 -5.61
N ASP A 17 -0.78 9.14 -6.11
CA ASP A 17 -1.92 9.86 -5.55
C ASP A 17 -2.17 9.43 -4.10
N THR A 18 -2.18 8.12 -3.83
CA THR A 18 -2.46 7.63 -2.49
C THR A 18 -1.31 7.86 -1.52
N LEU A 19 -0.05 7.75 -1.95
CA LEU A 19 1.08 8.10 -1.10
C LEU A 19 1.10 9.59 -0.76
N ASP A 20 0.76 10.46 -1.71
CA ASP A 20 0.65 11.90 -1.45
C ASP A 20 -0.51 12.22 -0.52
N TYR A 21 -1.66 11.55 -0.70
CA TYR A 21 -2.79 11.67 0.22
C TYR A 21 -2.42 11.28 1.65
N MET A 22 -1.71 10.17 1.82
CA MET A 22 -1.34 9.66 3.14
C MET A 22 -0.33 10.56 3.86
N LYS A 23 0.52 11.30 3.14
CA LYS A 23 1.47 12.28 3.70
C LYS A 23 0.80 13.51 4.31
N LEU A 24 -0.40 13.86 3.86
CA LEU A 24 -1.11 15.04 4.34
C LEU A 24 -1.54 14.85 5.80
N ASP A 25 -1.36 15.91 6.61
CA ASP A 25 -2.02 16.00 7.92
C ASP A 25 -3.52 15.69 7.74
N PRO A 26 -4.12 14.83 8.61
CA PRO A 26 -5.52 14.45 8.50
C PRO A 26 -6.49 15.62 8.29
N ILE A 27 -6.22 16.80 8.86
CA ILE A 27 -7.12 17.96 8.70
C ILE A 27 -7.18 18.49 7.26
N TYR A 28 -6.12 18.29 6.46
CA TYR A 28 -6.05 18.77 5.08
C TYR A 28 -6.56 17.75 4.06
N ARG A 29 -6.74 16.49 4.46
CA ARG A 29 -7.18 15.41 3.56
C ARG A 29 -8.55 15.66 2.93
N GLN A 30 -9.41 16.44 3.58
CA GLN A 30 -10.72 16.83 3.04
C GLN A 30 -10.61 17.62 1.73
N TYR A 31 -9.52 18.37 1.54
CA TYR A 31 -9.28 19.18 0.33
C TYR A 31 -8.67 18.39 -0.82
N HIS A 32 -8.26 17.13 -0.56
CA HIS A 32 -7.53 16.29 -1.49
C HIS A 32 -8.15 14.89 -1.59
N HIS A 33 -9.45 14.75 -1.32
CA HIS A 33 -10.12 13.45 -1.32
C HIS A 33 -10.22 12.81 -2.71
N ASP A 34 -10.04 13.61 -3.75
CA ASP A 34 -9.85 13.16 -5.13
C ASP A 34 -8.65 12.21 -5.25
N LYS A 35 -7.56 12.41 -4.51
CA LYS A 35 -6.38 11.52 -4.57
C LYS A 35 -6.67 10.08 -4.14
N LEU A 36 -7.69 9.84 -3.30
CA LEU A 36 -8.12 8.48 -2.97
C LEU A 36 -9.05 7.87 -4.02
N THR A 37 -9.80 8.70 -4.75
CA THR A 37 -10.92 8.24 -5.60
C THR A 37 -10.62 8.29 -7.09
N PHE A 38 -9.71 9.15 -7.54
CA PHE A 38 -9.39 9.37 -8.95
C PHE A 38 -8.91 8.11 -9.67
N GLY A 39 -8.15 7.25 -8.97
CA GLY A 39 -7.70 5.96 -9.49
C GLY A 39 -8.83 5.08 -10.03
N MET A 40 -10.02 5.13 -9.42
CA MET A 40 -11.18 4.34 -9.84
C MET A 40 -11.73 4.75 -11.20
N LEU A 41 -11.55 6.01 -11.61
CA LEU A 41 -12.06 6.51 -12.89
C LEU A 41 -11.47 5.77 -14.09
N TYR A 42 -10.24 5.27 -13.96
CA TYR A 42 -9.53 4.54 -15.00
C TYR A 42 -9.16 3.11 -14.60
N ASN A 43 -9.53 2.63 -13.40
CA ASN A 43 -9.04 1.34 -12.90
C ASN A 43 -9.40 0.13 -13.79
N TYR A 44 -10.47 0.23 -14.57
CA TYR A 44 -10.91 -0.82 -15.49
C TYR A 44 -10.40 -0.65 -16.93
N THR A 45 -9.51 0.30 -17.17
CA THR A 45 -8.89 0.50 -18.50
C THR A 45 -7.74 -0.47 -18.77
N GLU A 46 -7.15 -1.04 -17.71
CA GLU A 46 -6.00 -1.92 -17.74
C GLU A 46 -6.12 -2.92 -16.58
N ASN A 47 -5.43 -4.06 -16.68
CA ASN A 47 -5.32 -4.98 -15.57
C ASN A 47 -4.24 -4.48 -14.59
N PHE A 48 -4.65 -3.72 -13.57
CA PHE A 48 -3.69 -3.09 -12.66
C PHE A 48 -3.15 -3.99 -11.54
N VAL A 49 -1.86 -3.80 -11.27
CA VAL A 49 -1.20 -4.15 -10.00
C VAL A 49 -0.98 -2.84 -9.24
N LEU A 50 -1.28 -2.81 -7.94
CA LEU A 50 -1.07 -1.70 -7.02
C LEU A 50 0.31 -1.87 -6.36
N PRO A 51 1.33 -1.08 -6.75
CA PRO A 51 2.69 -1.29 -6.27
C PRO A 51 3.04 -0.34 -5.13
N LEU A 52 3.58 -0.89 -4.06
CA LEU A 52 4.47 -0.20 -3.11
C LEU A 52 5.83 -0.89 -3.20
N SER A 53 6.60 -0.54 -4.24
CA SER A 53 7.86 -1.17 -4.61
C SER A 53 9.06 -0.59 -3.84
N HIS A 54 10.24 -1.16 -4.09
CA HIS A 54 11.51 -0.68 -3.54
C HIS A 54 11.82 0.78 -3.89
N ASP A 55 11.47 1.23 -5.10
CA ASP A 55 11.69 2.61 -5.55
C ASP A 55 11.00 3.65 -4.67
N GLU A 56 9.97 3.23 -3.93
CA GLU A 56 9.20 4.10 -3.03
C GLU A 56 9.77 4.17 -1.61
N VAL A 57 10.87 3.49 -1.30
CA VAL A 57 11.43 3.49 0.05
C VAL A 57 12.94 3.74 0.05
N VAL A 58 13.42 4.52 -0.93
CA VAL A 58 14.83 4.87 -1.15
C VAL A 58 15.00 6.33 -1.53
N HIS A 59 16.25 6.78 -1.65
CA HIS A 59 16.65 8.06 -2.25
C HIS A 59 16.00 9.29 -1.59
N GLY A 60 15.85 9.29 -0.26
CA GLY A 60 15.28 10.41 0.49
C GLY A 60 13.75 10.44 0.50
N LYS A 61 13.08 9.44 -0.09
CA LYS A 61 11.62 9.36 -0.12
C LYS A 61 11.00 8.83 1.19
N LYS A 62 11.82 8.45 2.17
CA LYS A 62 11.46 7.82 3.46
C LYS A 62 10.81 6.43 3.31
N SER A 63 10.73 5.69 4.40
CA SER A 63 9.86 4.50 4.48
C SER A 63 8.38 4.90 4.37
N ILE A 64 7.51 3.93 4.09
CA ILE A 64 6.06 4.18 4.07
C ILE A 64 5.56 4.63 5.45
N LEU A 65 6.12 4.08 6.54
CA LEU A 65 5.79 4.50 7.91
C LEU A 65 6.14 5.97 8.15
N ASP A 66 7.34 6.41 7.74
CA ASP A 66 7.80 7.78 7.98
C ASP A 66 7.25 8.83 7.00
N ARG A 67 6.50 8.39 5.99
CA ARG A 67 5.62 9.26 5.21
C ARG A 67 4.34 9.62 5.94
N MET A 68 3.92 8.85 6.96
CA MET A 68 2.67 9.11 7.68
C MET A 68 2.84 10.31 8.64
N PRO A 69 1.81 11.18 8.77
CA PRO A 69 1.85 12.32 9.68
C PRO A 69 1.58 11.91 11.12
N GLY A 70 1.95 12.82 12.03
CA GLY A 70 1.60 12.72 13.44
C GLY A 70 2.63 12.02 14.31
N ASP A 71 2.24 11.75 15.55
CA ASP A 71 3.03 10.97 16.49
C ASP A 71 3.15 9.50 16.05
N ALA A 72 3.95 8.73 16.77
CA ALA A 72 4.21 7.36 16.37
C ALA A 72 2.94 6.49 16.35
N TRP A 73 2.02 6.65 17.31
CA TRP A 73 0.74 5.92 17.29
C TRP A 73 -0.05 6.26 16.01
N GLN A 74 -0.12 7.55 15.66
CA GLN A 74 -0.80 8.03 14.46
C GLN A 74 -0.13 7.50 13.19
N LYS A 75 1.21 7.45 13.13
CA LYS A 75 1.93 6.88 11.98
C LYS A 75 1.57 5.42 11.73
N PHE A 76 1.64 4.59 12.77
CA PHE A 76 1.27 3.18 12.66
C PHE A 76 -0.22 2.99 12.34
N ALA A 77 -1.11 3.83 12.89
CA ALA A 77 -2.54 3.79 12.58
C ALA A 77 -2.81 4.14 11.10
N ASN A 78 -2.19 5.20 10.59
CA ASN A 78 -2.30 5.59 9.19
C ASN A 78 -1.76 4.50 8.24
N LEU A 79 -0.63 3.88 8.58
CA LEU A 79 -0.07 2.79 7.78
C LEU A 79 -1.03 1.60 7.69
N ARG A 80 -1.62 1.20 8.82
CA ARG A 80 -2.62 0.11 8.87
C ARG A 80 -3.86 0.45 8.05
N ALA A 81 -4.38 1.68 8.17
CA ALA A 81 -5.51 2.14 7.39
C ALA A 81 -5.20 2.13 5.88
N TYR A 82 -4.00 2.56 5.50
CA TYR A 82 -3.56 2.57 4.12
C TYR A 82 -3.46 1.15 3.52
N TYR A 83 -2.91 0.19 4.26
CA TYR A 83 -2.88 -1.21 3.82
C TYR A 83 -4.27 -1.83 3.74
N GLY A 84 -5.17 -1.52 4.67
CA GLY A 84 -6.57 -1.91 4.56
C GLY A 84 -7.21 -1.41 3.27
N TRP A 85 -6.97 -0.14 2.92
CA TRP A 85 -7.42 0.44 1.66
C TRP A 85 -6.80 -0.22 0.44
N MET A 86 -5.47 -0.38 0.40
CA MET A 86 -4.75 -1.03 -0.70
C MET A 86 -5.27 -2.44 -0.97
N TRP A 87 -5.56 -3.23 0.08
CA TRP A 87 -6.09 -4.58 -0.08
C TRP A 87 -7.52 -4.60 -0.61
N ALA A 88 -8.35 -3.62 -0.24
CA ALA A 88 -9.74 -3.51 -0.69
C ALA A 88 -9.91 -2.86 -2.07
N PHE A 89 -8.96 -2.02 -2.51
CA PHE A 89 -9.00 -1.35 -3.82
C PHE A 89 -8.86 -2.38 -4.96
N PRO A 90 -9.62 -2.33 -6.06
CA PRO A 90 -9.51 -3.36 -7.10
C PRO A 90 -8.15 -3.33 -7.82
N GLY A 91 -7.55 -4.51 -8.01
CA GLY A 91 -6.23 -4.71 -8.62
C GLY A 91 -5.32 -5.61 -7.78
N LYS A 92 -4.32 -6.26 -8.40
CA LYS A 92 -3.41 -7.15 -7.67
C LYS A 92 -2.45 -6.39 -6.76
N LYS A 93 -1.92 -7.04 -5.72
CA LYS A 93 -1.14 -6.37 -4.66
C LYS A 93 0.35 -6.63 -4.83
N LEU A 94 1.17 -5.60 -4.66
CA LEU A 94 2.62 -5.72 -4.55
C LEU A 94 3.12 -4.85 -3.40
N LEU A 95 3.72 -5.48 -2.38
CA LEU A 95 4.31 -4.84 -1.21
C LEU A 95 5.77 -5.28 -1.09
N PHE A 96 6.71 -4.32 -1.12
CA PHE A 96 8.13 -4.61 -0.98
C PHE A 96 8.52 -5.02 0.45
N MET A 97 9.56 -5.85 0.58
CA MET A 97 10.04 -6.34 1.88
C MET A 97 10.41 -5.19 2.83
N GLY A 98 10.20 -5.40 4.14
CA GLY A 98 10.37 -4.37 5.17
C GLY A 98 9.10 -3.57 5.43
N ASN A 99 8.26 -3.37 4.42
CA ASN A 99 7.00 -2.64 4.57
C ASN A 99 5.98 -3.43 5.41
N GLU A 100 6.01 -4.76 5.36
CA GLU A 100 5.07 -5.64 6.05
C GLU A 100 5.17 -5.59 7.57
N PHE A 101 6.31 -5.14 8.12
CA PHE A 101 6.48 -4.90 9.56
C PHE A 101 6.81 -3.44 9.88
N ALA A 102 6.57 -2.54 8.93
CA ALA A 102 6.78 -1.10 9.07
C ALA A 102 8.21 -0.73 9.47
N GLN A 103 9.20 -1.18 8.68
CA GLN A 103 10.57 -0.71 8.81
C GLN A 103 10.59 0.83 8.76
N GLY A 104 11.25 1.45 9.74
CA GLY A 104 11.33 2.92 9.83
C GLY A 104 12.33 3.51 8.83
N ARG A 105 13.51 2.91 8.72
CA ARG A 105 14.57 3.41 7.82
C ARG A 105 14.24 3.12 6.36
N GLU A 106 14.74 3.98 5.47
CA GLU A 106 14.79 3.66 4.04
C GLU A 106 15.51 2.34 3.81
N TRP A 107 15.10 1.64 2.75
CA TRP A 107 15.78 0.43 2.34
C TRP A 107 17.22 0.76 1.92
N ASN A 108 18.16 -0.02 2.42
CA ASN A 108 19.56 0.05 2.04
C ASN A 108 19.98 -1.33 1.52
N HIS A 109 20.39 -1.40 0.26
CA HIS A 109 20.85 -2.64 -0.37
C HIS A 109 22.13 -3.21 0.26
N ASP A 110 22.94 -2.38 0.93
CA ASP A 110 24.17 -2.77 1.62
C ASP A 110 23.92 -3.30 3.05
N ALA A 111 22.68 -3.26 3.54
CA ALA A 111 22.33 -3.68 4.89
C ALA A 111 21.15 -4.67 4.90
N SER A 112 21.08 -5.48 5.95
CA SER A 112 19.88 -6.27 6.21
C SER A 112 18.70 -5.38 6.55
N LEU A 113 17.49 -5.91 6.36
CA LEU A 113 16.29 -5.31 6.94
C LEU A 113 16.40 -5.21 8.48
N ASP A 114 15.61 -4.32 9.06
CA ASP A 114 15.57 -4.03 10.50
C ASP A 114 14.81 -5.11 11.29
N TRP A 115 15.28 -6.36 11.21
CA TRP A 115 14.65 -7.51 11.86
C TRP A 115 14.55 -7.38 13.37
N HIS A 116 15.46 -6.63 14.00
CA HIS A 116 15.44 -6.32 15.43
C HIS A 116 14.16 -5.62 15.90
N LEU A 117 13.39 -4.99 14.99
CA LEU A 117 12.08 -4.38 15.31
C LEU A 117 11.03 -5.43 15.71
N LEU A 118 11.25 -6.69 15.34
CA LEU A 118 10.43 -7.85 15.67
C LEU A 118 11.05 -8.72 16.78
N GLU A 119 12.11 -8.25 17.43
CA GLU A 119 12.67 -8.93 18.59
C GLU A 119 11.95 -8.50 19.88
N GLY A 120 11.82 -9.42 20.84
CA GLY A 120 11.23 -9.15 22.14
C GLY A 120 9.71 -9.29 22.19
N GLY A 121 9.06 -8.40 22.96
CA GLY A 121 7.62 -8.43 23.22
C GLY A 121 6.77 -7.81 22.12
N ASP A 122 5.45 -8.02 22.19
CA ASP A 122 4.50 -7.48 21.23
C ASP A 122 4.55 -5.94 21.19
N ASN A 123 4.64 -5.38 19.97
CA ASN A 123 4.81 -3.95 19.74
C ASN A 123 4.08 -3.52 18.44
N TRP A 124 4.24 -2.26 18.03
CA TRP A 124 3.55 -1.75 16.84
C TRP A 124 4.00 -2.42 15.52
N HIS A 125 5.25 -2.83 15.39
CA HIS A 125 5.77 -3.54 14.22
C HIS A 125 5.13 -4.93 14.08
N HIS A 126 5.04 -5.67 15.18
CA HIS A 126 4.29 -6.92 15.25
C HIS A 126 2.81 -6.73 14.87
N GLY A 127 2.21 -5.60 15.29
CA GLY A 127 0.85 -5.23 14.91
C GLY A 127 0.64 -5.06 13.41
N VAL A 128 1.60 -4.42 12.71
CA VAL A 128 1.54 -4.28 11.24
C VAL A 128 1.77 -5.62 10.55
N GLN A 129 2.72 -6.42 11.03
CA GLN A 129 2.97 -7.76 10.49
C GLN A 129 1.75 -8.67 10.59
N ARG A 130 1.06 -8.66 11.75
CA ARG A 130 -0.21 -9.38 11.91
C ARG A 130 -1.29 -8.86 10.98
N LEU A 131 -1.43 -7.54 10.82
CA LEU A 131 -2.38 -6.98 9.88
C LEU A 131 -2.12 -7.49 8.46
N VAL A 132 -0.88 -7.43 7.96
CA VAL A 132 -0.56 -7.89 6.60
C VAL A 132 -0.84 -9.39 6.44
N ARG A 133 -0.51 -10.20 7.44
CA ARG A 133 -0.89 -11.62 7.49
C ARG A 133 -2.41 -11.79 7.37
N ASP A 134 -3.18 -11.08 8.17
CA ASP A 134 -4.64 -11.21 8.23
C ASP A 134 -5.32 -10.66 6.97
N LEU A 135 -4.79 -9.59 6.38
CA LEU A 135 -5.19 -9.07 5.07
C LEU A 135 -4.93 -10.09 3.96
N ASN A 136 -3.77 -10.77 3.96
CA ASN A 136 -3.47 -11.83 3.01
C ASN A 136 -4.38 -13.05 3.16
N HIS A 137 -4.69 -13.46 4.40
CA HIS A 137 -5.68 -14.50 4.63
C HIS A 137 -7.05 -14.06 4.11
N THR A 138 -7.50 -12.85 4.45
CA THR A 138 -8.80 -12.30 4.01
C THR A 138 -8.90 -12.26 2.48
N TYR A 139 -7.88 -11.72 1.80
CA TYR A 139 -7.81 -11.61 0.35
C TYR A 139 -7.93 -12.96 -0.36
N ARG A 140 -7.26 -14.00 0.18
CA ARG A 140 -7.30 -15.36 -0.39
C ARG A 140 -8.62 -16.07 -0.14
N HIS A 141 -9.25 -15.86 1.01
CA HIS A 141 -10.49 -16.56 1.38
C HIS A 141 -11.73 -15.94 0.73
N HIS A 142 -11.74 -14.63 0.47
CA HIS A 142 -12.91 -13.93 -0.05
C HIS A 142 -12.74 -13.61 -1.53
N LYS A 143 -13.46 -14.35 -2.38
CA LYS A 143 -13.50 -14.17 -3.84
C LYS A 143 -13.78 -12.73 -4.28
N ALA A 144 -14.67 -12.04 -3.57
CA ALA A 144 -15.02 -10.63 -3.82
C ALA A 144 -13.81 -9.68 -3.78
N MET A 145 -12.72 -10.08 -3.12
CA MET A 145 -11.50 -9.28 -3.02
C MET A 145 -10.59 -9.38 -4.26
N HIS A 146 -10.81 -10.34 -5.17
CA HIS A 146 -9.84 -10.60 -6.24
C HIS A 146 -10.38 -11.17 -7.56
N GLU A 147 -11.58 -11.76 -7.61
CA GLU A 147 -12.11 -12.37 -8.85
C GLU A 147 -12.52 -11.33 -9.89
N LEU A 148 -13.04 -10.18 -9.46
CA LEU A 148 -13.59 -9.13 -10.33
C LEU A 148 -12.73 -7.86 -10.39
N ASP A 149 -11.42 -7.97 -10.08
CA ASP A 149 -10.50 -6.82 -10.06
C ASP A 149 -10.50 -5.99 -11.38
N PHE A 150 -10.89 -6.61 -12.50
CA PHE A 150 -10.81 -6.03 -13.84
C PHE A 150 -12.14 -6.06 -14.61
N ASP A 151 -13.25 -6.41 -13.94
CA ASP A 151 -14.57 -6.50 -14.57
C ASP A 151 -15.45 -5.32 -14.13
N PRO A 152 -15.77 -4.36 -15.01
CA PRO A 152 -16.64 -3.24 -14.70
C PRO A 152 -18.15 -3.55 -14.84
N TYR A 153 -18.55 -4.73 -15.32
CA TYR A 153 -19.92 -5.02 -15.76
C TYR A 153 -20.65 -6.15 -15.02
N LEU A 154 -20.04 -6.72 -13.98
CA LEU A 154 -20.72 -7.65 -13.07
C LEU A 154 -20.88 -7.02 -11.67
N GLY A 155 -21.99 -6.30 -11.51
CA GLY A 155 -22.54 -5.78 -10.25
C GLY A 155 -24.06 -5.85 -10.27
#